data_AF-A0A9W6YF98-F1
#
_entry.id   AF-A0A9W6YF98-F1
#
_cell.length_a   1.000
_cell.length_b   1.000
_cell.length_c   1.000
_cell.angle_alpha   90.00
_cell.angle_beta   90.00
_cell.angle_gamma   90.00
#
_symmetry.space_group_name_H-M   'P 1'
#
loop_
_entity.id
_entity.type
_entity.pdbx_description
1 polymer ?
#
loop_
_entity_poly.entity_id
_entity_poly.type
_entity_poly.pdbx_seq_one_letter_code
_entity_poly.pdbx_strand_id
1 'polypeptide(L)'
;MRGFLSSTGVAVLLLQASWYLGTDVALPVVKEAVSGTIFRKSTYVTVDKYTLSITASSAIVEIDLLSMETADNTTFSDVNSDCDSAYIDPHIYLFKKNTDGTLSVVANNDDAGDDNSAYFSRGRTDGSLTAEDSYLIQQLSKGTYVLAVGRYPLTASAAAAGKSTDNVNDFTPYTCMARKASYGNYKMTVRTQSSSTANVITSKANSYVGKSCNVASSVTAECVYALPADIGSDILTTCSYDKTIY
;
A
#
# COMPACT_ATOMS: atom_id res chain seq x y z
N MET A 1 -22.90 -91.25 -11.02
CA MET A 1 -22.85 -90.33 -9.86
C MET A 1 -21.44 -89.79 -9.74
N ARG A 2 -21.32 -88.48 -9.44
CA ARG A 2 -20.09 -87.68 -9.19
C ARG A 2 -19.31 -87.35 -10.47
N GLY A 3 -19.07 -86.12 -10.89
CA GLY A 3 -19.27 -84.79 -10.31
C GLY A 3 -18.08 -83.92 -10.73
N PHE A 4 -18.21 -83.14 -11.80
CA PHE A 4 -17.21 -82.16 -12.25
C PHE A 4 -17.40 -80.87 -11.45
N LEU A 5 -16.35 -80.41 -10.76
CA LEU A 5 -16.26 -79.08 -10.16
C LEU A 5 -15.39 -78.22 -11.08
N SER A 6 -16.01 -77.26 -11.77
CA SER A 6 -15.30 -76.17 -12.45
C SER A 6 -15.16 -74.99 -11.49
N SER A 7 -13.94 -74.62 -11.10
CA SER A 7 -13.68 -73.37 -10.40
C SER A 7 -13.54 -72.22 -11.41
N THR A 8 -14.48 -71.30 -11.40
CA THR A 8 -14.36 -70.00 -12.06
C THR A 8 -13.50 -69.11 -11.18
N GLY A 9 -12.25 -68.86 -11.60
CA GLY A 9 -11.40 -67.82 -11.02
C GLY A 9 -11.87 -66.44 -11.49
N VAL A 10 -12.48 -65.67 -10.60
CA VAL A 10 -12.75 -64.25 -10.83
C VAL A 10 -11.44 -63.50 -10.61
N ALA A 11 -10.80 -63.07 -11.70
CA ALA A 11 -9.71 -62.12 -11.64
C ALA A 11 -10.30 -60.74 -11.27
N VAL A 12 -10.17 -60.36 -10.00
CA VAL A 12 -10.45 -58.99 -9.55
C VAL A 12 -9.30 -58.12 -10.04
N LEU A 13 -9.53 -57.37 -11.11
CA LEU A 13 -8.64 -56.32 -11.58
C LEU A 13 -8.69 -55.18 -10.56
N LEU A 14 -7.68 -55.11 -9.68
CA LEU A 14 -7.43 -53.95 -8.83
C LEU A 14 -6.95 -52.80 -9.73
N LEU A 15 -7.89 -52.00 -10.24
CA LEU A 15 -7.59 -50.65 -10.70
C LEU A 15 -7.18 -49.85 -9.46
N GLN A 16 -5.87 -49.65 -9.29
CA GLN A 16 -5.37 -48.58 -8.44
C GLN A 16 -5.77 -47.24 -9.07
N ALA A 17 -6.93 -46.73 -8.69
CA ALA A 17 -7.22 -45.31 -8.81
C ALA A 17 -6.28 -44.60 -7.84
N SER A 18 -5.17 -44.07 -8.36
CA SER A 18 -4.36 -43.09 -7.64
C SER A 18 -5.16 -41.80 -7.55
N TRP A 19 -5.96 -41.68 -6.50
CA TRP A 19 -6.53 -40.39 -6.11
C TRP A 19 -5.37 -39.49 -5.73
N TYR A 20 -5.05 -38.54 -6.60
CA TYR A 20 -4.25 -37.37 -6.24
C TYR A 20 -5.04 -36.58 -5.20
N LEU A 21 -4.97 -36.99 -3.95
CA LEU A 21 -5.20 -36.12 -2.80
C LEU A 21 -3.96 -35.24 -2.68
N GLY A 22 -3.80 -34.32 -3.63
CA GLY A 22 -2.94 -33.17 -3.43
C GLY A 22 -3.56 -32.36 -2.31
N THR A 23 -3.11 -32.57 -1.08
CA THR A 23 -3.30 -31.56 -0.03
C THR A 23 -2.50 -30.37 -0.53
N ASP A 24 -3.16 -29.38 -1.14
CA ASP A 24 -2.54 -28.08 -1.38
C ASP A 24 -2.09 -27.57 -0.02
N VAL A 25 -0.78 -27.67 0.21
CA VAL A 25 -0.18 -27.21 1.45
C VAL A 25 -0.44 -25.72 1.52
N ALA A 26 -1.19 -25.28 2.53
CA ALA A 26 -1.50 -23.87 2.73
C ALA A 26 -0.18 -23.07 2.74
N LEU A 27 -0.06 -22.14 1.81
CA LEU A 27 1.12 -21.29 1.71
C LEU A 27 1.25 -20.42 2.96
N PRO A 28 2.47 -20.24 3.52
CA PRO A 28 2.66 -19.27 4.58
C PRO A 28 2.29 -17.86 4.11
N VAL A 29 1.91 -17.02 5.08
CA VAL A 29 1.59 -15.62 4.84
C VAL A 29 2.77 -14.76 5.31
N VAL A 30 3.30 -13.96 4.39
CA VAL A 30 4.33 -12.95 4.66
C VAL A 30 3.62 -11.62 4.84
N LYS A 31 3.98 -10.89 5.90
CA LYS A 31 3.52 -9.52 6.16
C LYS A 31 4.74 -8.61 6.30
N GLU A 32 4.76 -7.54 5.51
CA GLU A 32 5.78 -6.51 5.56
C GLU A 32 5.15 -5.15 5.76
N ALA A 33 5.76 -4.32 6.60
CA ALA A 33 5.38 -2.92 6.75
C ALA A 33 6.55 -2.02 6.33
N VAL A 34 6.25 -0.97 5.58
CA VAL A 34 7.23 -0.01 5.08
C VAL A 34 6.65 1.39 5.19
N SER A 35 7.41 2.32 5.78
CA SER A 35 7.07 3.75 5.74
C SER A 35 7.67 4.40 4.50
N GLY A 36 7.01 5.44 3.99
CA GLY A 36 7.47 6.25 2.88
C GLY A 36 7.06 7.71 3.06
N THR A 37 7.64 8.56 2.21
CA THR A 37 7.35 9.99 2.19
C THR A 37 7.23 10.46 0.75
N ILE A 38 6.12 11.11 0.43
CA ILE A 38 5.88 11.74 -0.86
C ILE A 38 6.22 13.21 -0.77
N PHE A 39 7.08 13.69 -1.67
CA PHE A 39 7.58 15.06 -1.68
C PHE A 39 6.94 15.88 -2.78
N ARG A 40 6.47 17.08 -2.44
CA ARG A 40 6.19 18.12 -3.43
C ARG A 40 7.48 18.85 -3.79
N LYS A 41 7.80 18.86 -5.08
CA LYS A 41 8.84 19.70 -5.70
C LYS A 41 8.17 20.84 -6.46
N SER A 42 8.98 21.79 -6.94
CA SER A 42 8.47 22.98 -7.64
C SER A 42 7.65 22.66 -8.90
N THR A 43 7.94 21.56 -9.58
CA THR A 43 7.29 21.20 -10.85
C THR A 43 6.67 19.81 -10.88
N TYR A 44 6.77 19.04 -9.79
CA TYR A 44 6.20 17.70 -9.70
C TYR A 44 6.06 17.23 -8.25
N VAL A 45 5.24 16.20 -8.04
CA VAL A 45 5.17 15.42 -6.80
C VAL A 45 5.81 14.06 -7.05
N THR A 46 6.61 13.56 -6.10
CA THR A 46 7.27 12.25 -6.23
C THR A 46 6.24 11.12 -6.19
N VAL A 47 6.61 9.98 -6.76
CA VAL A 47 5.86 8.73 -6.60
C VAL A 47 6.88 7.67 -6.21
N ASP A 48 6.63 7.02 -5.08
CA ASP A 48 7.47 5.94 -4.59
C ASP A 48 7.16 4.65 -5.35
N LYS A 49 8.21 3.90 -5.69
CA LYS A 49 8.08 2.62 -6.39
C LYS A 49 8.72 1.49 -5.59
N TYR A 50 7.96 0.43 -5.42
CA TYR A 50 8.36 -0.81 -4.77
C TYR A 50 8.33 -1.94 -5.77
N THR A 51 9.31 -2.83 -5.73
CA THR A 51 9.30 -4.06 -6.54
C THR A 51 8.85 -5.23 -5.68
N LEU A 52 7.83 -5.94 -6.14
CA LEU A 52 7.29 -7.14 -5.50
C LEU A 52 7.67 -8.37 -6.34
N SER A 53 8.13 -9.43 -5.67
CA SER A 53 8.43 -10.71 -6.31
C SER A 53 7.47 -11.79 -5.84
N ILE A 54 6.49 -12.14 -6.68
CA ILE A 54 5.51 -13.19 -6.40
C ILE A 54 6.10 -14.52 -6.89
N THR A 55 6.37 -15.42 -5.95
CA THR A 55 7.05 -16.70 -6.19
C THR A 55 6.07 -17.86 -6.36
N ALA A 56 4.93 -17.83 -5.68
CA ALA A 56 3.85 -18.79 -5.81
C ALA A 56 3.19 -18.70 -7.20
N SER A 57 2.67 -19.82 -7.70
CA SER A 57 1.94 -19.88 -8.98
C SER A 57 0.72 -18.95 -8.98
N SER A 58 0.05 -18.85 -7.84
CA SER A 58 -1.04 -17.93 -7.54
C SER A 58 -0.93 -17.47 -6.07
N ALA A 59 -1.03 -16.18 -5.81
CA ALA A 59 -1.02 -15.60 -4.48
C ALA A 59 -2.05 -14.48 -4.35
N ILE A 60 -2.74 -14.43 -3.22
CA ILE A 60 -3.48 -13.23 -2.81
C ILE A 60 -2.48 -12.24 -2.22
N VAL A 61 -2.47 -11.02 -2.75
CA VAL A 61 -1.68 -9.89 -2.29
C VAL A 61 -2.63 -8.79 -1.83
N GLU A 62 -2.47 -8.38 -0.58
CA GLU A 62 -3.20 -7.31 0.07
C GLU A 62 -2.20 -6.17 0.35
N ILE A 63 -2.57 -4.95 -0.04
CA ILE A 63 -1.82 -3.71 0.11
C ILE A 63 -2.73 -2.73 0.83
N ASP A 64 -2.23 -2.17 1.92
CA ASP A 64 -3.00 -1.33 2.83
C ASP A 64 -2.16 -0.11 3.20
N LEU A 65 -2.68 1.09 2.94
CA LEU A 65 -1.99 2.35 3.19
C LEU A 65 -2.66 3.05 4.35
N LEU A 66 -1.84 3.59 5.25
CA LEU A 66 -2.27 4.40 6.37
C LEU A 66 -1.54 5.73 6.30
N SER A 67 -2.27 6.80 6.01
CA SER A 67 -1.72 8.15 5.86
C SER A 67 -2.70 9.23 6.30
N MET A 68 -3.99 9.11 6.02
CA MET A 68 -4.96 10.17 6.28
C MET A 68 -5.18 10.40 7.78
N GLU A 69 -4.66 11.53 8.25
CA GLU A 69 -4.61 11.87 9.69
C GLU A 69 -5.66 12.90 10.12
N THR A 70 -6.69 13.13 9.29
CA THR A 70 -7.85 13.93 9.64
C THR A 70 -9.15 13.28 9.18
N ALA A 71 -10.22 13.37 9.98
CA ALA A 71 -11.57 12.90 9.61
C ALA A 71 -12.48 14.02 9.06
N ASP A 72 -12.15 15.27 9.37
CA ASP A 72 -13.01 16.44 9.20
C ASP A 72 -12.25 17.65 8.62
N ASN A 73 -11.01 17.44 8.17
CA ASN A 73 -10.08 18.47 7.72
C ASN A 73 -9.79 19.55 8.77
N THR A 74 -10.07 19.29 10.05
CA THR A 74 -9.97 20.25 11.16
C THR A 74 -9.14 19.70 12.32
N THR A 75 -9.36 18.45 12.69
CA THR A 75 -8.67 17.76 13.77
C THR A 75 -7.61 16.81 13.21
N PHE A 76 -6.51 16.66 13.95
CA PHE A 76 -5.40 15.81 13.59
C PHE A 76 -5.30 14.63 14.56
N SER A 77 -4.92 13.46 14.06
CA SER A 77 -4.56 12.31 14.89
C SER A 77 -3.45 11.54 14.20
N ASP A 78 -2.31 11.37 14.89
CA ASP A 78 -1.19 10.57 14.40
C ASP A 78 -1.60 9.09 14.35
N VAL A 79 -2.03 8.63 13.18
CA VAL A 79 -2.44 7.23 12.96
C VAL A 79 -1.27 6.34 12.56
N ASN A 80 -0.23 6.92 11.96
CA ASN A 80 0.89 6.17 11.40
C ASN A 80 2.06 6.01 12.43
N SER A 81 1.96 6.70 13.56
CA SER A 81 2.90 6.76 14.68
C SER A 81 4.26 7.36 14.32
N ASP A 82 4.30 8.37 13.46
CA ASP A 82 5.52 9.11 13.12
C ASP A 82 5.68 10.42 13.90
N CYS A 83 4.66 10.83 14.66
CA CYS A 83 4.59 12.11 15.36
C CYS A 83 4.86 13.30 14.43
N ASP A 84 4.48 13.18 13.17
CA ASP A 84 4.48 14.26 12.18
C ASP A 84 3.02 14.52 11.79
N SER A 85 2.70 15.75 11.41
CA SER A 85 1.35 16.10 10.93
C SER A 85 1.24 16.07 9.41
N ALA A 86 2.30 15.57 8.76
CA ALA A 86 2.48 15.56 7.34
C ALA A 86 1.90 14.29 6.73
N TYR A 87 0.78 14.39 6.01
CA TYR A 87 0.12 13.22 5.39
C TYR A 87 -0.25 13.44 3.92
N ILE A 88 -0.64 12.36 3.26
CA ILE A 88 -1.21 12.35 1.92
C ILE A 88 -2.58 11.69 1.91
N ASP A 89 -3.37 12.05 0.90
CA ASP A 89 -4.47 11.25 0.35
C ASP A 89 -3.80 10.30 -0.66
N PRO A 90 -3.52 9.04 -0.28
CA PRO A 90 -2.76 8.13 -1.12
C PRO A 90 -3.54 7.70 -2.37
N HIS A 91 -2.81 7.42 -3.44
CA HIS A 91 -3.33 6.70 -4.60
C HIS A 91 -2.27 5.70 -5.05
N ILE A 92 -2.65 4.44 -5.19
CA ILE A 92 -1.75 3.35 -5.57
C ILE A 92 -2.03 2.81 -6.98
N TYR A 93 -0.96 2.43 -7.67
CA TYR A 93 -1.04 1.64 -8.91
C TYR A 93 -0.19 0.38 -8.77
N LEU A 94 -0.77 -0.76 -9.11
CA LEU A 94 -0.06 -2.01 -9.26
C LEU A 94 0.17 -2.30 -10.74
N PHE A 95 1.42 -2.49 -11.11
CA PHE A 95 1.84 -2.87 -12.45
C PHE A 95 2.45 -4.26 -12.47
N LYS A 96 2.20 -5.03 -13.53
CA LYS A 96 3.01 -6.19 -13.87
C LYS A 96 4.20 -5.72 -14.70
N LYS A 97 5.41 -6.14 -14.32
CA LYS A 97 6.62 -5.88 -15.10
C LYS A 97 6.80 -7.00 -16.12
N ASN A 98 6.71 -6.64 -17.39
CA ASN A 98 6.91 -7.57 -18.51
C ASN A 98 8.40 -7.88 -18.70
N THR A 99 8.70 -8.91 -19.50
CA THR A 99 10.07 -9.36 -19.77
C THR A 99 10.91 -8.31 -20.52
N ASP A 100 10.28 -7.46 -21.31
CA ASP A 100 10.89 -6.31 -21.99
C ASP A 100 11.07 -5.09 -21.08
N GLY A 101 10.66 -5.19 -19.81
CA GLY A 101 10.74 -4.12 -18.82
C GLY A 101 9.57 -3.14 -18.83
N THR A 102 8.63 -3.26 -19.78
CA THR A 102 7.41 -2.44 -19.81
C THR A 102 6.50 -2.76 -18.62
N LEU A 103 5.67 -1.78 -18.25
CA LEU A 103 4.72 -1.90 -17.14
C LEU A 103 3.30 -1.95 -17.69
N SER A 104 2.57 -3.02 -17.36
CA SER A 104 1.14 -3.15 -17.64
C SER A 104 0.35 -2.92 -16.38
N VAL A 105 -0.65 -2.03 -16.40
CA VAL A 105 -1.55 -1.80 -15.26
C VAL A 105 -2.28 -3.09 -14.93
N VAL A 106 -2.27 -3.46 -13.64
CA VAL A 106 -3.05 -4.57 -13.08
C VAL A 106 -4.26 -4.04 -12.35
N ALA A 107 -4.04 -3.08 -11.44
CA ALA A 107 -5.07 -2.45 -10.65
C ALA A 107 -4.59 -1.10 -10.12
N ASN A 108 -5.52 -0.29 -9.62
CA ASN A 108 -5.25 0.97 -8.93
C ASN A 108 -6.37 1.22 -7.92
N ASN A 109 -6.10 2.01 -6.89
CA ASN A 109 -7.12 2.48 -5.95
C ASN A 109 -6.62 3.73 -5.22
N ASP A 110 -7.52 4.65 -4.91
CA ASP A 110 -7.30 5.75 -3.97
C ASP A 110 -8.00 5.54 -2.63
N ASP A 111 -9.12 4.80 -2.58
CA ASP A 111 -9.93 4.70 -1.36
C ASP A 111 -9.78 3.37 -0.60
N ALA A 112 -10.39 3.29 0.59
CA ALA A 112 -10.41 2.12 1.48
C ALA A 112 -11.35 1.01 1.00
N GLY A 113 -12.12 1.26 -0.06
CA GLY A 113 -12.92 0.26 -0.76
C GLY A 113 -12.19 -0.19 -2.01
N ASP A 114 -11.87 -1.48 -2.11
CA ASP A 114 -11.53 -2.08 -3.41
C ASP A 114 -12.78 -2.07 -4.31
N ASP A 115 -12.59 -2.18 -5.63
CA ASP A 115 -13.68 -2.24 -6.63
C ASP A 115 -14.69 -3.38 -6.37
N ASN A 116 -14.38 -4.29 -5.45
CA ASN A 116 -15.23 -5.37 -4.98
C ASN A 116 -15.90 -5.02 -3.64
N SER A 117 -17.22 -4.89 -3.66
CA SER A 117 -18.06 -4.62 -2.48
C SER A 117 -17.89 -5.64 -1.34
N ALA A 118 -17.37 -6.84 -1.60
CA ALA A 118 -17.08 -7.85 -0.57
C ALA A 118 -15.87 -7.47 0.33
N TYR A 119 -15.05 -6.52 -0.10
CA TYR A 119 -13.88 -6.02 0.64
C TYR A 119 -14.07 -4.59 1.14
N PHE A 120 -15.24 -4.00 0.89
CA PHE A 120 -15.66 -2.74 1.46
C PHE A 120 -15.47 -2.77 2.98
N SER A 121 -14.73 -1.79 3.52
CA SER A 121 -14.33 -1.63 4.93
C SER A 121 -13.09 -2.39 5.42
N ARG A 122 -12.41 -3.21 4.61
CA ARG A 122 -11.18 -3.90 5.10
C ARG A 122 -10.02 -2.93 5.35
N GLY A 123 -9.83 -1.96 4.46
CA GLY A 123 -8.85 -0.87 4.61
C GLY A 123 -9.16 0.16 5.68
N ARG A 124 -10.08 -0.13 6.62
CA ARG A 124 -10.42 0.77 7.74
C ARG A 124 -10.14 0.16 9.11
N THR A 125 -9.62 -1.06 9.15
CA THR A 125 -9.38 -1.78 10.41
C THR A 125 -7.98 -1.55 10.99
N ASP A 126 -7.18 -0.73 10.30
CA ASP A 126 -5.78 -0.45 10.59
C ASP A 126 -5.54 0.85 11.37
N GLY A 127 -6.59 1.64 11.58
CA GLY A 127 -6.55 2.95 12.23
C GLY A 127 -6.95 4.11 11.33
N SER A 128 -7.20 3.87 10.03
CA SER A 128 -7.64 4.88 9.07
C SER A 128 -8.86 5.67 9.55
N LEU A 129 -8.79 7.00 9.45
CA LEU A 129 -9.84 7.90 9.93
C LEU A 129 -10.98 8.05 8.89
N THR A 130 -10.62 8.16 7.61
CA THR A 130 -11.56 8.31 6.50
C THR A 130 -11.55 7.08 5.60
N ALA A 131 -12.19 7.18 4.43
CA ALA A 131 -12.09 6.18 3.38
C ALA A 131 -11.05 6.56 2.32
N GLU A 132 -10.30 7.65 2.49
CA GLU A 132 -9.33 8.15 1.50
C GLU A 132 -7.98 7.42 1.59
N ASP A 133 -7.79 6.54 2.58
CA ASP A 133 -6.61 5.69 2.67
C ASP A 133 -6.76 4.46 1.74
N SER A 134 -5.83 4.32 0.79
CA SER A 134 -5.93 3.32 -0.27
C SER A 134 -5.78 1.89 0.23
N TYR A 135 -6.70 1.01 -0.19
CA TYR A 135 -6.63 -0.42 0.08
C TYR A 135 -6.83 -1.25 -1.20
N LEU A 136 -5.97 -2.23 -1.45
CA LEU A 136 -6.03 -3.06 -2.65
C LEU A 136 -5.79 -4.53 -2.33
N ILE A 137 -6.66 -5.42 -2.81
CA ILE A 137 -6.47 -6.86 -2.72
C ILE A 137 -6.58 -7.49 -4.12
N GLN A 138 -5.56 -8.26 -4.51
CA GLN A 138 -5.47 -8.83 -5.85
C GLN A 138 -4.95 -10.26 -5.82
N GLN A 139 -5.50 -11.11 -6.68
CA GLN A 139 -4.93 -12.43 -6.95
C GLN A 139 -3.91 -12.32 -8.08
N LEU A 140 -2.64 -12.52 -7.75
CA LEU A 140 -1.52 -12.37 -8.69
C LEU A 140 -0.92 -13.72 -9.06
N SER A 141 -0.58 -13.87 -10.34
CA SER A 141 0.26 -14.97 -10.80
C SER A 141 1.71 -14.74 -10.42
N LYS A 142 2.52 -15.80 -10.41
CA LYS A 142 4.00 -15.71 -10.33
C LYS A 142 4.55 -14.62 -11.26
N GLY A 143 5.45 -13.78 -10.75
CA GLY A 143 6.07 -12.72 -11.55
C GLY A 143 6.62 -11.57 -10.73
N THR A 144 7.11 -10.55 -11.44
CA THR A 144 7.59 -9.30 -10.85
C THR A 144 6.57 -8.20 -11.07
N TYR A 145 6.26 -7.46 -10.00
CA TYR A 145 5.31 -6.36 -10.03
C TYR A 145 5.97 -5.09 -9.51
N VAL A 146 5.47 -3.95 -9.95
CA VAL A 146 5.84 -2.63 -9.44
C VAL A 146 4.61 -2.02 -8.81
N LEU A 147 4.67 -1.76 -7.51
CA LEU A 147 3.68 -0.96 -6.80
C LEU A 147 4.18 0.47 -6.75
N ALA A 148 3.38 1.38 -7.30
CA ALA A 148 3.59 2.81 -7.20
C ALA A 148 2.65 3.38 -6.13
N VAL A 149 3.20 4.17 -5.21
CA VAL A 149 2.45 4.92 -4.20
C VAL A 149 2.72 6.39 -4.45
N GLY A 150 1.65 7.15 -4.68
CA GLY A 150 1.70 8.60 -4.79
C GLY A 150 0.52 9.21 -4.06
N ARG A 151 0.31 10.50 -4.28
CA ARG A 151 -0.86 11.20 -3.77
C ARG A 151 -1.95 11.35 -4.84
N TYR A 152 -3.20 11.42 -4.43
CA TYR A 152 -4.32 11.76 -5.30
C TYR A 152 -4.26 13.23 -5.78
N PRO A 153 -4.54 13.51 -7.07
CA PRO A 153 -4.78 12.55 -8.16
C PRO A 153 -3.47 11.96 -8.71
N LEU A 154 -3.53 10.70 -9.16
CA LEU A 154 -2.42 10.00 -9.79
C LEU A 154 -2.87 9.29 -11.07
N THR A 155 -2.18 9.55 -12.18
CA THR A 155 -2.40 8.83 -13.45
C THR A 155 -1.46 7.65 -13.59
N ALA A 156 -1.87 6.62 -14.33
CA ALA A 156 -1.03 5.44 -14.62
C ALA A 156 0.34 5.82 -15.22
N SER A 157 0.40 6.82 -16.10
CA SER A 157 1.64 7.30 -16.70
C SER A 157 2.56 7.98 -15.68
N ALA A 158 2.00 8.81 -14.79
CA ALA A 158 2.76 9.44 -13.71
C ALA A 158 3.28 8.41 -12.71
N ALA A 159 2.43 7.44 -12.36
CA ALA A 159 2.76 6.33 -11.47
C ALA A 159 3.92 5.49 -12.02
N ALA A 160 3.85 5.10 -13.30
CA ALA A 160 4.94 4.39 -13.97
C ALA A 160 6.24 5.23 -14.03
N ALA A 161 6.10 6.53 -14.31
CA ALA A 161 7.22 7.46 -14.40
C ALA A 161 7.91 7.75 -13.05
N GLY A 162 7.23 7.54 -11.91
CA GLY A 162 7.76 7.87 -10.59
C GLY A 162 7.60 9.36 -10.21
N LYS A 163 6.77 10.10 -10.95
CA LYS A 163 6.51 11.53 -10.71
C LYS A 163 5.18 11.96 -11.33
N SER A 164 4.45 12.81 -10.64
CA SER A 164 3.21 13.44 -11.11
C SER A 164 3.39 14.94 -11.30
N THR A 165 2.96 15.47 -12.45
CA THR A 165 2.91 16.91 -12.72
C THR A 165 1.49 17.48 -12.57
N ASP A 166 0.53 16.62 -12.22
CA ASP A 166 -0.87 17.01 -12.14
C ASP A 166 -1.09 17.78 -10.85
N ASN A 167 -1.62 19.01 -10.96
CA ASN A 167 -2.04 19.81 -9.82
C ASN A 167 -0.96 19.91 -8.72
N VAL A 168 0.30 20.15 -9.08
CA VAL A 168 1.45 20.10 -8.13
C VAL A 168 1.21 20.93 -6.87
N ASN A 169 0.55 22.08 -7.01
CA ASN A 169 0.27 23.01 -5.91
C ASN A 169 -1.08 22.79 -5.23
N ASP A 170 -1.91 21.87 -5.75
CA ASP A 170 -3.21 21.55 -5.19
C ASP A 170 -3.19 20.12 -4.62
N PHE A 171 -4.08 19.87 -3.67
CA PHE A 171 -4.13 18.61 -2.92
C PHE A 171 -2.88 18.39 -2.05
N THR A 172 -2.77 17.21 -1.48
CA THR A 172 -1.73 16.83 -0.52
C THR A 172 -0.35 16.84 -1.20
N PRO A 173 0.75 17.03 -0.45
CA PRO A 173 0.85 16.80 0.98
C PRO A 173 0.25 17.88 1.91
N TYR A 174 -0.37 17.44 3.01
CA TYR A 174 -0.97 18.28 4.07
C TYR A 174 -0.04 18.40 5.26
N THR A 175 -0.05 19.56 5.92
CA THR A 175 0.44 19.75 7.31
C THR A 175 -0.51 20.72 7.97
N CYS A 176 -1.11 20.36 9.11
CA CYS A 176 -1.97 21.24 9.91
C CYS A 176 -2.90 22.16 9.08
N MET A 177 -3.72 21.56 8.21
CA MET A 177 -4.72 22.25 7.36
C MET A 177 -4.18 23.12 6.22
N ALA A 178 -2.86 23.35 6.11
CA ALA A 178 -2.29 23.98 4.94
C ALA A 178 -2.07 22.92 3.85
N ARG A 179 -2.78 23.04 2.71
CA ARG A 179 -2.55 22.27 1.45
C ARG A 179 -1.19 22.57 0.80
N LYS A 180 -0.16 22.82 1.60
CA LYS A 180 1.13 23.35 1.19
C LYS A 180 2.29 22.70 1.95
N ALA A 181 2.15 21.49 2.49
CA ALA A 181 3.31 20.79 3.04
C ALA A 181 4.28 20.39 1.94
N SER A 182 5.58 20.48 2.19
CA SER A 182 6.61 20.07 1.24
C SER A 182 6.71 18.55 1.08
N TYR A 183 6.14 17.79 2.03
CA TYR A 183 6.08 16.34 2.02
C TYR A 183 4.89 15.81 2.84
N GLY A 184 4.59 14.52 2.69
CA GLY A 184 3.60 13.79 3.48
C GLY A 184 4.01 12.33 3.63
N ASN A 185 3.82 11.79 4.82
CA ASN A 185 4.23 10.46 5.21
C ASN A 185 3.09 9.47 5.09
N TYR A 186 3.44 8.22 4.84
CA TYR A 186 2.50 7.11 4.87
C TYR A 186 3.17 5.86 5.40
N LYS A 187 2.35 4.92 5.84
CA LYS A 187 2.75 3.57 6.19
C LYS A 187 2.01 2.57 5.31
N MET A 188 2.76 1.75 4.59
CA MET A 188 2.24 0.69 3.75
C MET A 188 2.42 -0.66 4.44
N THR A 189 1.37 -1.47 4.45
CA THR A 189 1.42 -2.88 4.80
C THR A 189 1.16 -3.72 3.56
N VAL A 190 2.05 -4.67 3.27
CA VAL A 190 1.85 -5.68 2.23
C VAL A 190 1.73 -7.04 2.89
N ARG A 191 0.67 -7.76 2.58
CA ARG A 191 0.43 -9.13 3.05
C ARG A 191 0.20 -10.05 1.86
N THR A 192 0.94 -11.15 1.79
CA THR A 192 0.83 -12.09 0.67
C THR A 192 0.95 -13.54 1.12
N GLN A 193 0.22 -14.43 0.45
CA GLN A 193 0.58 -15.85 0.43
C GLN A 193 1.88 -16.03 -0.35
N SER A 194 2.82 -16.84 0.15
CA SER A 194 4.12 -17.01 -0.48
C SER A 194 4.61 -18.45 -0.34
N SER A 195 5.39 -18.94 -1.29
CA SER A 195 6.07 -20.25 -1.17
C SER A 195 7.32 -20.19 -0.30
N SER A 196 7.61 -19.03 0.30
CA SER A 196 8.75 -18.76 1.17
C SER A 196 8.33 -17.79 2.28
N THR A 197 9.05 -17.79 3.39
CA THR A 197 8.92 -16.79 4.46
C THR A 197 9.75 -15.53 4.22
N ALA A 198 10.49 -15.47 3.11
CA ALA A 198 11.26 -14.29 2.73
C ALA A 198 10.34 -13.10 2.36
N ASN A 199 10.89 -11.90 2.46
CA ASN A 199 10.25 -10.66 2.05
C ASN A 199 9.82 -10.71 0.57
N VAL A 200 8.59 -10.28 0.30
CA VAL A 200 8.03 -10.07 -1.05
C VAL A 200 8.53 -8.76 -1.67
N ILE A 201 8.82 -7.74 -0.86
CA ILE A 201 9.34 -6.46 -1.33
C ILE A 201 10.86 -6.58 -1.54
N THR A 202 11.27 -6.69 -2.80
CA THR A 202 12.69 -6.87 -3.17
C THR A 202 13.41 -5.56 -3.46
N SER A 203 12.66 -4.47 -3.67
CA SER A 203 13.21 -3.12 -3.84
C SER A 203 12.27 -2.11 -3.19
N LYS A 204 12.83 -1.18 -2.42
CA LYS A 204 12.12 -0.13 -1.68
C LYS A 204 12.49 1.25 -2.21
N ALA A 205 11.56 2.19 -2.12
CA ALA A 205 11.81 3.58 -2.49
C ALA A 205 12.82 4.29 -1.57
N ASN A 206 12.85 3.92 -0.28
CA ASN A 206 13.70 4.52 0.75
C ASN A 206 13.54 6.03 0.88
N SER A 207 12.30 6.51 0.76
CA SER A 207 11.92 7.93 0.78
C SER A 207 11.66 8.48 2.19
N TYR A 208 11.42 7.61 3.16
CA TYR A 208 10.92 8.01 4.48
C TYR A 208 11.88 8.95 5.22
N VAL A 209 11.37 10.11 5.65
CA VAL A 209 12.17 11.15 6.33
C VAL A 209 12.38 10.90 7.82
N GLY A 210 11.72 9.91 8.40
CA GLY A 210 11.84 9.55 9.82
C GLY A 210 10.68 10.04 10.66
N LYS A 211 10.84 9.91 11.98
CA LYS A 211 9.83 10.25 12.99
C LYS A 211 10.24 11.48 13.77
N SER A 212 9.26 12.26 14.20
CA SER A 212 9.45 13.47 15.01
C SER A 212 9.03 13.26 16.47
N CYS A 213 8.94 12.02 16.95
CA CYS A 213 8.45 11.75 18.31
C CYS A 213 9.34 12.25 19.46
N ASN A 214 10.59 12.63 19.18
CA ASN A 214 11.57 13.06 20.19
C ASN A 214 12.01 14.52 20.02
N VAL A 215 11.38 15.31 19.15
CA VAL A 215 11.67 16.75 19.10
C VAL A 215 11.12 17.40 20.38
N ALA A 216 11.87 18.35 20.93
CA ALA A 216 11.48 19.02 22.17
C ALA A 216 10.13 19.71 22.00
N SER A 217 9.30 19.74 23.05
CA SER A 217 7.98 20.39 23.04
C SER A 217 8.01 21.88 22.66
N SER A 218 9.15 22.54 22.84
CA SER A 218 9.43 23.91 22.38
C SER A 218 9.56 24.04 20.86
N VAL A 219 9.74 22.93 20.14
CA VAL A 219 9.86 22.80 18.68
C VAL A 219 8.62 22.09 18.10
N THR A 220 7.98 21.20 18.88
CA THR A 220 6.76 20.45 18.50
C THR A 220 5.46 21.12 18.93
N ALA A 221 5.36 22.44 18.85
CA ALA A 221 4.03 23.03 18.88
C ALA A 221 3.28 22.49 17.66
N GLU A 222 2.36 21.55 17.90
CA GLU A 222 1.29 21.19 16.97
C GLU A 222 0.76 22.50 16.38
N CYS A 223 0.70 22.66 15.05
CA CYS A 223 0.10 23.87 14.51
C CYS A 223 -1.42 23.76 14.75
N VAL A 224 -1.84 24.14 15.95
CA VAL A 224 -3.24 24.36 16.33
C VAL A 224 -3.66 25.67 15.66
N TYR A 225 -3.95 25.62 14.37
CA TYR A 225 -4.44 26.80 13.67
C TYR A 225 -5.97 26.83 13.74
N ALA A 226 -6.51 27.70 14.59
CA ALA A 226 -7.91 28.12 14.48
C ALA A 226 -7.98 29.15 13.35
N LEU A 227 -8.49 28.75 12.18
CA LEU A 227 -8.52 29.58 10.95
C LEU A 227 -9.06 31.00 11.17
N PRO A 228 -8.30 32.05 10.77
CA PRO A 228 -8.92 33.28 10.27
C PRO A 228 -8.22 33.79 8.99
N ALA A 229 -9.00 33.84 7.91
CA ALA A 229 -8.93 34.68 6.70
C ALA A 229 -7.60 35.11 6.00
N ASP A 230 -6.39 34.97 6.55
CA ASP A 230 -5.18 35.52 5.94
C ASP A 230 -3.95 34.59 6.08
N ILE A 231 -3.79 33.71 5.08
CA ILE A 231 -2.94 32.49 5.13
C ILE A 231 -1.47 32.77 4.74
N GLY A 232 -1.14 33.99 4.28
CA GLY A 232 0.17 34.27 3.67
C GLY A 232 1.32 34.51 4.65
N SER A 233 1.09 35.28 5.72
CA SER A 233 2.14 35.64 6.69
C SER A 233 2.26 34.64 7.84
N ASP A 234 1.18 33.97 8.21
CA ASP A 234 1.10 33.22 9.47
C ASP A 234 1.74 31.84 9.43
N ILE A 235 1.87 31.25 8.23
CA ILE A 235 2.56 29.97 8.02
C ILE A 235 4.04 30.07 8.44
N LEU A 236 4.68 31.21 8.19
CA LEU A 236 6.11 31.41 8.47
C LEU A 236 6.41 31.72 9.94
N THR A 237 5.42 32.20 10.69
CA THR A 237 5.57 32.59 12.09
C THR A 237 5.16 31.49 13.07
N THR A 238 4.28 30.58 12.66
CA THR A 238 3.57 29.68 13.59
C THR A 238 4.00 28.22 13.50
N CYS A 239 4.49 27.74 12.37
CA CYS A 239 4.88 26.33 12.21
C CYS A 239 6.40 26.13 12.40
N SER A 240 6.79 25.66 13.59
CA SER A 240 8.19 25.35 13.94
C SER A 240 8.74 24.07 13.29
N TYR A 241 7.91 23.25 12.64
CA TYR A 241 8.36 22.00 11.99
C TYR A 241 9.22 22.24 10.73
N ASP A 242 9.14 23.42 10.09
CA ASP A 242 9.89 23.71 8.86
C ASP A 242 11.29 24.32 9.11
N LYS A 243 11.74 24.34 10.38
CA LYS A 243 13.09 24.86 10.75
C LYS A 243 14.15 23.77 10.90
N THR A 244 13.80 22.49 10.73
CA THR A 244 14.74 21.36 10.88
C THR A 244 15.24 20.77 9.56
N ILE A 245 14.81 21.31 8.41
CA ILE A 245 15.37 20.96 7.09
C ILE A 245 16.12 22.16 6.49
N TYR A 246 17.26 22.49 7.11
CA TYR A 246 18.39 23.17 6.47
C TYR A 246 19.70 22.54 6.97
#